data_AF-A0A1B0BVK5-F1
#
_entry.id   AF-A0A1B0BVK5-F1
#
_cell.length_a   1.000
_cell.length_b   1.000
_cell.length_c   1.000
_cell.angle_alpha   90.00
_cell.angle_beta   90.00
_cell.angle_gamma   90.00
#
_symmetry.space_group_name_H-M   'P 1'
#
loop_
_entity.id
_entity.type
_entity.pdbx_description
1 polymer ?
#
loop_
_entity_poly.entity_id
_entity_poly.type
_entity_poly.pdbx_seq_one_letter_code
_entity_poly.pdbx_strand_id
1 'polypeptide(L)'
;MKVFVIAVLVAQIILAEVLEKELNENNQFYKSTLKEYLDHSYTFAERFAGMCEKVLADLKQHDEGSAFQSQKAELDDVLHYVAAMKRNENEKTLANMLKLHEILLSAAKEFKETHQAKQTLIHQLFEKYGAKAIVHDFRKGFVEYLRNFETNFVEYEQSLNDEQLESQAKLIQWFKEFKEEQSFAKKFTSFRYLAASVEDFTSQHEFDGNNEFYKKSVNEFVKLNQPIAESFANILDKVVDDLQDLTQLDPYSATMNSLAYSEMSKKLHDYQKNAVKANLSTALDICGLFITYLDVDKFGENADDVYFKLFAKNGIKELNASFKARFKEYFDKFTKDFHQYLETFNENEKRDHKKVFDWFEEFQKEDDIIEKIRKFIDYFQFFEKLIY
;
A
#
# COMPACT_ATOMS: atom_id res chain seq x y z
N MET A 1 12.88 23.46 -1.97
CA MET A 1 13.39 22.11 -2.25
C MET A 1 12.31 21.26 -2.92
N LYS A 2 11.79 21.70 -4.08
CA LYS A 2 10.64 21.09 -4.78
C LYS A 2 10.87 20.89 -6.29
N VAL A 3 12.07 21.19 -6.79
CA VAL A 3 12.46 21.00 -8.19
C VAL A 3 13.32 19.73 -8.38
N PHE A 4 13.86 19.17 -7.28
CA PHE A 4 14.65 17.94 -7.30
C PHE A 4 13.82 16.65 -7.25
N VAL A 5 12.53 16.71 -6.93
CA VAL A 5 11.67 15.51 -6.75
C VAL A 5 11.01 15.08 -8.07
N ILE A 6 10.77 16.03 -8.98
CA ILE A 6 10.19 15.73 -10.31
C ILE A 6 11.25 15.17 -11.26
N ALA A 7 12.51 15.61 -11.15
CA ALA A 7 13.62 15.03 -11.91
C ALA A 7 13.94 13.60 -11.46
N VAL A 8 13.78 13.27 -10.17
CA VAL A 8 13.96 11.90 -9.65
C VAL A 8 12.80 10.99 -10.07
N LEU A 9 11.55 11.46 -10.08
CA LEU A 9 10.39 10.70 -10.55
C LEU A 9 10.39 10.44 -12.07
N VAL A 10 10.84 11.41 -12.88
CA VAL A 10 10.98 11.23 -14.34
C VAL A 10 12.22 10.39 -14.67
N ALA A 11 13.30 10.50 -13.89
CA ALA A 11 14.45 9.60 -13.99
C ALA A 11 14.11 8.16 -13.59
N GLN A 12 13.25 7.94 -12.59
CA GLN A 12 12.82 6.61 -12.12
C GLN A 12 11.96 5.85 -13.14
N ILE A 13 11.07 6.54 -13.85
CA ILE A 13 10.23 5.96 -14.92
C ILE A 13 11.07 5.63 -16.16
N ILE A 14 12.07 6.46 -16.47
CA ILE A 14 12.98 6.27 -17.62
C ILE A 14 14.15 5.32 -17.28
N LEU A 15 14.45 5.09 -15.99
CA LEU A 15 15.45 4.12 -15.54
C LEU A 15 14.91 2.69 -15.63
N ALA A 16 13.66 2.43 -15.25
CA ALA A 16 13.08 1.08 -15.25
C ALA A 16 13.10 0.44 -16.65
N GLU A 17 12.52 1.09 -17.67
CA GLU A 17 12.50 0.63 -19.07
C GLU A 17 13.89 0.40 -19.71
N VAL A 18 14.93 1.07 -19.18
CA VAL A 18 16.29 0.98 -19.72
C VAL A 18 17.15 -0.01 -18.93
N LEU A 19 16.97 -0.08 -17.61
CA LEU A 19 17.52 -1.15 -16.78
C LEU A 19 16.96 -2.52 -17.20
N GLU A 20 15.70 -2.60 -17.65
CA GLU A 20 15.06 -3.81 -18.19
C GLU A 20 15.79 -4.35 -19.45
N LYS A 21 16.25 -3.45 -20.33
CA LYS A 21 17.05 -3.83 -21.51
C LYS A 21 18.49 -4.21 -21.17
N GLU A 22 19.02 -3.66 -20.08
CA GLU A 22 20.40 -3.86 -19.65
C GLU A 22 20.56 -5.10 -18.72
N LEU A 23 19.56 -5.41 -17.89
CA LEU A 23 19.52 -6.51 -16.91
C LEU A 23 18.45 -7.54 -17.29
N ASN A 24 18.83 -8.50 -18.12
CA ASN A 24 17.92 -9.55 -18.60
C ASN A 24 18.56 -10.93 -18.50
N GLU A 25 17.82 -11.97 -18.91
CA GLU A 25 18.30 -13.36 -18.97
C GLU A 25 19.53 -13.59 -19.87
N ASN A 26 20.05 -12.59 -20.58
CA ASN A 26 21.30 -12.69 -21.33
C ASN A 26 22.46 -11.93 -20.65
N ASN A 27 22.17 -11.12 -19.62
CA ASN A 27 23.19 -10.43 -18.84
C ASN A 27 23.81 -11.39 -17.80
N GLN A 28 25.12 -11.63 -17.92
CA GLN A 28 25.84 -12.56 -17.05
C GLN A 28 25.97 -12.06 -15.60
N PHE A 29 26.11 -10.74 -15.41
CA PHE A 29 26.13 -10.13 -14.08
C PHE A 29 24.78 -10.28 -13.38
N TYR A 30 23.67 -10.12 -14.11
CA TYR A 30 22.32 -10.36 -13.62
C TYR A 30 22.14 -11.81 -13.16
N LYS A 31 22.51 -12.80 -13.98
CA LYS A 31 22.39 -14.23 -13.62
C LYS A 31 23.18 -14.59 -12.36
N SER A 32 24.41 -14.12 -12.26
CA SER A 32 25.27 -14.37 -11.10
C SER A 32 24.71 -13.70 -9.84
N THR A 33 24.29 -12.44 -9.94
CA THR A 33 23.68 -11.68 -8.84
C THR A 33 22.40 -12.34 -8.34
N LEU A 34 21.53 -12.77 -9.25
CA LEU A 34 20.27 -13.44 -8.94
C LEU A 34 20.51 -14.79 -8.25
N LYS A 35 21.43 -15.59 -8.79
CA LYS A 35 21.77 -16.89 -8.19
C LYS A 35 22.32 -16.73 -6.78
N GLU A 36 23.30 -15.83 -6.59
CA GLU A 36 23.86 -15.55 -5.27
C GLU A 36 22.82 -15.02 -4.28
N TYR A 37 21.89 -14.18 -4.75
CA TYR A 37 20.78 -13.68 -3.94
C TYR A 37 19.88 -14.81 -3.45
N LEU A 38 19.47 -15.69 -4.38
CA LEU A 38 18.59 -16.82 -4.08
C LEU A 38 19.27 -17.79 -3.12
N ASP A 39 20.51 -18.22 -3.43
CA ASP A 39 21.31 -19.12 -2.59
C ASP A 39 21.45 -18.58 -1.15
N HIS A 40 21.72 -17.29 -1.03
CA HIS A 40 21.84 -16.63 0.26
C HIS A 40 20.52 -16.55 1.03
N SER A 41 19.42 -16.32 0.32
CA SER A 41 18.10 -16.07 0.92
C SER A 41 17.34 -17.36 1.24
N TYR A 42 17.63 -18.48 0.58
CA TYR A 42 16.98 -19.78 0.82
C TYR A 42 17.15 -20.29 2.25
N THR A 43 18.39 -20.32 2.74
CA THR A 43 18.69 -20.83 4.09
C THR A 43 17.95 -20.01 5.15
N PHE A 44 17.81 -18.70 4.90
CA PHE A 44 17.02 -17.82 5.74
C PHE A 44 15.53 -18.12 5.65
N ALA A 45 14.99 -18.21 4.44
CA ALA A 45 13.59 -18.48 4.19
C ALA A 45 13.11 -19.77 4.84
N GLU A 46 13.91 -20.84 4.79
CA GLU A 46 13.60 -22.11 5.45
C GLU A 46 13.56 -21.98 6.97
N ARG A 47 14.54 -21.27 7.56
CA ARG A 47 14.58 -21.03 9.02
C ARG A 47 13.39 -20.18 9.47
N PHE A 48 13.01 -19.17 8.69
CA PHE A 48 11.87 -18.31 8.97
C PHE A 48 10.55 -19.09 8.84
N ALA A 49 10.36 -19.86 7.76
CA ALA A 49 9.20 -20.74 7.60
C ALA A 49 9.09 -21.76 8.73
N GLY A 50 10.17 -22.42 9.13
CA GLY A 50 10.16 -23.37 10.24
C GLY A 50 9.82 -22.73 11.59
N MET A 51 10.08 -21.43 11.77
CA MET A 51 9.60 -20.66 12.91
C MET A 51 8.10 -20.36 12.76
N CYS A 52 7.66 -19.87 11.61
CA CYS A 52 6.26 -19.57 11.31
C CYS A 52 5.35 -20.79 11.50
N GLU A 53 5.80 -21.97 11.08
CA GLU A 53 5.07 -23.24 11.28
C GLU A 53 4.84 -23.55 12.76
N LYS A 54 5.86 -23.34 13.60
CA LYS A 54 5.77 -23.55 15.06
C LYS A 54 4.87 -22.50 15.73
N VAL A 55 4.97 -21.24 15.33
CA VAL A 55 4.08 -20.17 15.80
C VAL A 55 2.63 -20.49 15.43
N LEU A 56 2.39 -20.90 14.18
CA LEU A 56 1.06 -21.25 13.69
C LEU A 56 0.48 -22.47 14.43
N ALA A 57 1.30 -23.49 14.70
CA ALA A 57 0.89 -24.66 15.47
C ALA A 57 0.46 -24.27 16.91
N ASP A 58 1.26 -23.46 17.59
CA ASP A 58 0.94 -22.97 18.94
C ASP A 58 -0.32 -22.09 18.93
N LEU A 59 -0.46 -21.18 17.96
CA LEU A 59 -1.67 -20.35 17.80
C LEU A 59 -2.94 -21.16 17.49
N LYS A 60 -2.82 -22.33 16.85
CA LYS A 60 -3.97 -23.23 16.61
C LYS A 60 -4.39 -23.97 17.87
N GLN A 61 -3.48 -24.18 18.82
CA GLN A 61 -3.71 -24.92 20.06
C GLN A 61 -4.00 -24.03 21.28
N HIS A 62 -3.68 -22.73 21.20
CA HIS A 62 -3.89 -21.79 22.29
C HIS A 62 -5.36 -21.35 22.40
N ASP A 63 -5.88 -21.21 23.62
CA ASP A 63 -7.28 -20.85 23.89
C ASP A 63 -7.68 -19.49 23.27
N GLU A 64 -6.76 -18.52 23.27
CA GLU A 64 -6.94 -17.20 22.63
C GLU A 64 -6.64 -17.20 21.11
N GLY A 65 -6.29 -18.36 20.55
CA GLY A 65 -5.84 -18.48 19.17
C GLY A 65 -6.88 -18.07 18.12
N SER A 66 -8.17 -18.11 18.45
CA SER A 66 -9.25 -17.70 17.54
C SER A 66 -9.23 -16.21 17.22
N ALA A 67 -8.61 -15.38 18.06
CA ALA A 67 -8.49 -13.93 17.85
C ALA A 67 -7.44 -13.53 16.80
N PHE A 68 -6.63 -14.47 16.31
CA PHE A 68 -5.47 -14.19 15.45
C PHE A 68 -5.63 -14.75 14.02
N GLN A 69 -6.84 -14.69 13.44
CA GLN A 69 -7.09 -15.30 12.11
C GLN A 69 -6.31 -14.63 10.98
N SER A 70 -6.17 -13.30 11.00
CA SER A 70 -5.39 -12.58 9.98
C SER A 70 -3.91 -12.98 10.04
N GLN A 71 -3.34 -13.06 11.24
CA GLN A 71 -1.93 -13.47 11.40
C GLN A 71 -1.73 -14.95 11.06
N LYS A 72 -2.71 -15.82 11.30
CA LYS A 72 -2.66 -17.21 10.84
C LYS A 72 -2.60 -17.30 9.31
N ALA A 73 -3.40 -16.49 8.61
CA ALA A 73 -3.37 -16.42 7.15
C ALA A 73 -2.02 -15.92 6.62
N GLU A 74 -1.44 -14.88 7.24
CA GLU A 74 -0.11 -14.38 6.89
C GLU A 74 0.99 -15.42 7.11
N LEU A 75 0.93 -16.20 8.19
CA LEU A 75 1.85 -17.30 8.45
C LEU A 75 1.70 -18.42 7.41
N ASP A 76 0.47 -18.78 7.04
CA ASP A 76 0.20 -19.78 6.00
C ASP A 76 0.71 -19.29 4.62
N ASP A 77 0.57 -18.00 4.29
CA ASP A 77 1.13 -17.38 3.08
C ASP A 77 2.67 -17.50 3.04
N VAL A 78 3.36 -17.22 4.15
CA VAL A 78 4.82 -17.40 4.26
C VAL A 78 5.22 -18.85 3.97
N LEU A 79 4.52 -19.83 4.56
CA LEU A 79 4.80 -21.25 4.32
C LEU A 79 4.57 -21.63 2.85
N HIS A 80 3.53 -21.07 2.22
CA HIS A 80 3.25 -21.27 0.81
C HIS A 80 4.38 -20.76 -0.08
N TYR A 81 4.84 -19.52 0.15
CA TYR A 81 5.93 -18.93 -0.63
C TYR A 81 7.22 -19.74 -0.52
N VAL A 82 7.61 -20.15 0.69
CA VAL A 82 8.82 -20.96 0.88
C VAL A 82 8.71 -22.33 0.23
N ALA A 83 7.55 -22.97 0.27
CA ALA A 83 7.32 -24.23 -0.43
C ALA A 83 7.38 -24.08 -1.97
N ALA A 84 6.90 -22.94 -2.50
CA ALA A 84 6.92 -22.64 -3.93
C ALA A 84 8.34 -22.38 -4.46
N MET A 85 9.22 -21.76 -3.65
CA MET A 85 10.61 -21.48 -4.03
C MET A 85 11.43 -22.76 -4.27
N LYS A 86 11.13 -23.86 -3.58
CA LYS A 86 11.84 -25.15 -3.74
C LYS A 86 11.70 -25.81 -5.12
N ARG A 87 10.89 -25.26 -6.03
CA ARG A 87 10.49 -25.95 -7.27
C ARG A 87 11.19 -25.47 -8.53
N ASN A 88 11.74 -24.25 -8.60
CA ASN A 88 12.43 -23.74 -9.79
C ASN A 88 13.42 -22.61 -9.40
N GLU A 89 14.63 -22.55 -9.96
CA GLU A 89 15.52 -21.37 -9.86
C GLU A 89 15.20 -20.39 -11.01
N ASN A 90 14.08 -19.67 -10.91
CA ASN A 90 13.63 -18.74 -11.93
C ASN A 90 13.04 -17.46 -11.32
N GLU A 91 12.59 -16.53 -12.17
CA GLU A 91 11.98 -15.25 -11.79
C GLU A 91 10.82 -15.41 -10.80
N LYS A 92 10.04 -16.51 -10.89
CA LYS A 92 8.95 -16.80 -9.95
C LYS A 92 9.47 -17.08 -8.53
N THR A 93 10.67 -17.62 -8.41
CA THR A 93 11.35 -17.81 -7.12
C THR A 93 11.92 -16.52 -6.58
N LEU A 94 12.42 -15.63 -7.45
CA LEU A 94 12.81 -14.27 -7.06
C LEU A 94 11.63 -13.49 -6.48
N ALA A 95 10.50 -13.47 -7.18
CA ALA A 95 9.27 -12.80 -6.75
C ALA A 95 8.79 -13.30 -5.38
N ASN A 96 8.78 -14.63 -5.18
CA ASN A 96 8.42 -15.23 -3.90
C ASN A 96 9.41 -14.87 -2.77
N MET A 97 10.71 -14.76 -3.09
CA MET A 97 11.74 -14.36 -2.13
C MET A 97 11.63 -12.87 -1.76
N LEU A 98 11.33 -12.00 -2.72
CA LEU A 98 11.10 -10.57 -2.48
C LEU A 98 9.86 -10.34 -1.59
N LYS A 99 8.76 -11.04 -1.87
CA LYS A 99 7.53 -11.03 -1.04
C LYS A 99 7.80 -11.51 0.38
N LEU A 100 8.61 -12.56 0.54
CA LEU A 100 9.02 -13.04 1.87
C LEU A 100 9.78 -11.96 2.66
N HIS A 101 10.73 -11.28 2.02
CA HIS A 101 11.49 -10.21 2.67
C HIS A 101 10.63 -8.98 2.99
N GLU A 102 9.63 -8.67 2.18
CA GLU A 102 8.65 -7.62 2.46
C GLU A 102 7.84 -7.92 3.72
N ILE A 103 7.28 -9.12 3.83
CA ILE A 103 6.56 -9.58 5.03
C ILE A 103 7.46 -9.45 6.27
N LEU A 104 8.74 -9.82 6.14
CA LEU A 104 9.70 -9.73 7.23
C LEU A 104 9.97 -8.29 7.68
N LEU A 105 10.15 -7.36 6.73
CA LEU A 105 10.43 -5.96 7.02
C LEU A 105 9.22 -5.28 7.66
N SER A 106 8.02 -5.57 7.17
CA SER A 106 6.76 -5.10 7.74
C SER A 106 6.60 -5.61 9.17
N ALA A 107 6.80 -6.90 9.41
CA ALA A 107 6.80 -7.47 10.76
C ALA A 107 7.86 -6.78 11.65
N ALA A 108 9.10 -6.64 11.19
CA ALA A 108 10.17 -6.02 11.97
C ALA A 108 9.88 -4.55 12.36
N LYS A 109 9.14 -3.80 11.54
CA LYS A 109 8.67 -2.44 11.84
C LYS A 109 7.62 -2.44 12.95
N GLU A 110 6.62 -3.32 12.86
CA GLU A 110 5.59 -3.49 13.88
C GLU A 110 6.16 -3.92 15.24
N PHE A 111 7.16 -4.81 15.24
CA PHE A 111 7.90 -5.25 16.43
C PHE A 111 8.65 -4.10 17.14
N LYS A 112 8.97 -3.02 16.42
CA LYS A 112 9.80 -1.90 16.91
C LYS A 112 8.98 -0.75 17.48
N GLU A 113 7.72 -0.61 17.07
CA GLU A 113 6.94 0.63 17.26
C GLU A 113 5.99 0.63 18.47
N THR A 114 5.77 -0.48 19.19
CA THR A 114 4.87 -0.44 20.36
C THR A 114 5.37 -1.23 21.59
N HIS A 115 5.28 -0.62 22.77
CA HIS A 115 5.48 -1.31 24.05
C HIS A 115 4.36 -2.32 24.35
N GLN A 116 3.17 -2.12 23.77
CA GLN A 116 2.04 -3.03 23.87
C GLN A 116 2.18 -4.28 22.99
N ALA A 117 2.77 -4.21 21.78
CA ALA A 117 2.90 -5.40 20.94
C ALA A 117 3.79 -6.48 21.58
N LYS A 118 4.81 -6.09 22.36
CA LYS A 118 5.64 -7.01 23.16
C LYS A 118 4.86 -7.90 24.13
N GLN A 119 3.61 -7.55 24.48
CA GLN A 119 2.77 -8.34 25.37
C GLN A 119 1.77 -9.24 24.64
N THR A 120 1.69 -9.18 23.31
CA THR A 120 0.78 -10.03 22.54
C THR A 120 1.27 -11.47 22.49
N LEU A 121 0.34 -12.44 22.50
CA LEU A 121 0.63 -13.86 22.35
C LEU A 121 1.53 -14.15 21.15
N ILE A 122 1.25 -13.50 20.01
CA ILE A 122 2.05 -13.69 18.80
C ILE A 122 3.50 -13.25 19.00
N HIS A 123 3.76 -12.09 19.62
CA HIS A 123 5.12 -11.64 19.92
C HIS A 123 5.86 -12.63 20.82
N GLN A 124 5.20 -13.15 21.85
CA GLN A 124 5.79 -14.13 22.75
C GLN A 124 6.17 -15.43 22.03
N LEU A 125 5.33 -15.90 21.10
CA LEU A 125 5.61 -17.07 20.30
C LEU A 125 6.78 -16.85 19.33
N PHE A 126 6.84 -15.69 18.66
CA PHE A 126 7.98 -15.33 17.82
C PHE A 126 9.29 -15.21 18.63
N GLU A 127 9.25 -14.63 19.83
CA GLU A 127 10.42 -14.60 20.73
C GLU A 127 10.83 -16.00 21.19
N LYS A 128 9.87 -16.84 21.62
CA LYS A 128 10.07 -18.24 22.02
C LYS A 128 10.79 -19.04 20.93
N TYR A 129 10.43 -18.82 19.67
CA TYR A 129 11.02 -19.54 18.53
C TYR A 129 12.21 -18.82 17.88
N GLY A 130 12.75 -17.76 18.51
CA GLY A 130 14.04 -17.19 18.13
C GLY A 130 14.01 -16.17 16.99
N ALA A 131 12.89 -15.47 16.79
CA ALA A 131 12.74 -14.45 15.73
C ALA A 131 13.88 -13.42 15.72
N LYS A 132 14.32 -12.96 16.89
CA LYS A 132 15.44 -12.01 17.02
C LYS A 132 16.74 -12.55 16.42
N ALA A 133 17.05 -13.83 16.63
CA ALA A 133 18.25 -14.46 16.07
C ALA A 133 18.13 -14.60 14.55
N ILE A 134 16.95 -15.01 14.07
CA ILE A 134 16.66 -15.15 12.63
C ILE A 134 16.81 -13.79 11.91
N VAL A 135 16.20 -12.72 12.43
CA VAL A 135 16.30 -11.36 11.85
C VAL A 135 17.73 -10.81 11.93
N HIS A 136 18.44 -11.07 13.04
CA HIS A 136 19.83 -10.66 13.19
C HIS A 136 20.74 -11.35 12.16
N ASP A 137 20.62 -12.67 12.02
CA ASP A 137 21.40 -13.46 11.07
C ASP A 137 21.11 -13.03 9.63
N PHE A 138 19.84 -12.78 9.30
CA PHE A 138 19.43 -12.23 8.02
C PHE A 138 20.13 -10.92 7.72
N ARG A 139 20.02 -9.95 8.63
CA ARG A 139 20.62 -8.63 8.44
C ARG A 139 22.13 -8.73 8.28
N LYS A 140 22.80 -9.55 9.09
CA LYS A 140 24.24 -9.76 9.00
C LYS A 140 24.62 -10.36 7.65
N GLY A 141 23.95 -11.43 7.24
CA GLY A 141 24.19 -12.08 5.96
C GLY A 141 23.91 -11.14 4.79
N PHE A 142 22.82 -10.38 4.83
CA PHE A 142 22.43 -9.48 3.75
C PHE A 142 23.42 -8.33 3.59
N VAL A 143 23.97 -7.80 4.69
CA VAL A 143 25.06 -6.81 4.63
C VAL A 143 26.30 -7.38 3.95
N GLU A 144 26.63 -8.65 4.19
CA GLU A 144 27.74 -9.33 3.53
C GLU A 144 27.45 -9.55 2.04
N TYR A 145 26.25 -10.01 1.70
CA TYR A 145 25.78 -10.13 0.32
C TYR A 145 25.88 -8.80 -0.43
N LEU A 146 25.38 -7.69 0.14
CA LEU A 146 25.45 -6.37 -0.51
C LEU A 146 26.90 -5.90 -0.73
N ARG A 147 27.82 -6.23 0.18
CA ARG A 147 29.24 -5.92 0.02
C ARG A 147 29.84 -6.70 -1.14
N ASN A 148 29.51 -7.99 -1.26
CA ASN A 148 29.96 -8.83 -2.38
C ASN A 148 29.37 -8.35 -3.70
N PHE A 149 28.08 -7.97 -3.72
CA PHE A 149 27.43 -7.35 -4.86
C PHE A 149 28.17 -6.08 -5.31
N GLU A 150 28.58 -5.21 -4.39
CA GLU A 150 29.38 -4.03 -4.74
C GLU A 150 30.72 -4.38 -5.39
N THR A 151 31.42 -5.39 -4.86
CA THR A 151 32.68 -5.87 -5.45
C THR A 151 32.43 -6.44 -6.85
N ASN A 152 31.43 -7.31 -7.01
CA ASN A 152 31.08 -7.94 -8.27
C ASN A 152 30.66 -6.92 -9.33
N PHE A 153 29.94 -5.85 -8.94
CA PHE A 153 29.54 -4.79 -9.87
C PHE A 153 30.76 -3.98 -10.35
N VAL A 154 31.70 -3.67 -9.47
CA VAL A 154 32.94 -2.97 -9.87
C VAL A 154 33.75 -3.79 -10.86
N GLU A 155 33.84 -5.11 -10.65
CA GLU A 155 34.49 -6.03 -11.59
C GLU A 155 33.73 -6.10 -12.92
N TYR A 156 32.39 -6.12 -12.87
CA TYR A 156 31.55 -6.07 -14.05
C TYR A 156 31.76 -4.79 -14.86
N GLU A 157 31.69 -3.61 -14.23
CA GLU A 157 31.92 -2.31 -14.89
C GLU A 157 33.29 -2.27 -15.57
N GLN A 158 34.34 -2.80 -14.93
CA GLN A 158 35.69 -2.89 -15.51
C GLN A 158 35.81 -3.86 -16.68
N SER A 159 34.88 -4.80 -16.81
CA SER A 159 34.87 -5.77 -17.92
C SER A 159 34.16 -5.28 -19.17
N LEU A 160 33.41 -4.17 -19.08
CA LEU A 160 32.66 -3.59 -20.19
C LEU A 160 33.59 -2.83 -21.16
N ASN A 161 33.32 -2.96 -22.45
CA ASN A 161 33.94 -2.12 -23.47
C ASN A 161 33.23 -0.75 -23.59
N ASP A 162 33.79 0.18 -24.37
CA ASP A 162 33.28 1.56 -24.49
C ASP A 162 31.80 1.62 -24.94
N GLU A 163 31.39 0.79 -25.92
CA GLU A 163 30.01 0.72 -26.42
C GLU A 163 29.05 0.16 -25.35
N GLN A 164 29.53 -0.82 -24.56
CA GLN A 164 28.79 -1.39 -23.44
C GLN A 164 28.68 -0.42 -22.25
N LEU A 165 29.71 0.37 -21.97
CA LEU A 165 29.69 1.42 -20.95
C LEU A 165 28.69 2.52 -21.31
N GLU A 166 28.66 2.94 -22.58
CA GLU A 166 27.71 3.93 -23.06
C GLU A 166 26.27 3.41 -23.02
N SER A 167 26.06 2.18 -23.48
CA SER A 167 24.74 1.54 -23.47
C SER A 167 24.25 1.13 -22.07
N GLN A 168 25.11 1.11 -21.04
CA GLN A 168 24.76 0.78 -19.65
C GLN A 168 24.97 1.94 -18.66
N ALA A 169 25.06 3.17 -19.18
CA ALA A 169 25.37 4.35 -18.37
C ALA A 169 24.40 4.56 -17.20
N LYS A 170 23.13 4.12 -17.33
CA LYS A 170 22.13 4.24 -16.28
C LYS A 170 22.31 3.22 -15.17
N LEU A 171 22.59 1.95 -15.49
CA LEU A 171 22.94 0.93 -14.51
C LEU A 171 24.17 1.32 -13.69
N ILE A 172 25.19 1.86 -14.35
CA ILE A 172 26.41 2.37 -13.72
C ILE A 172 26.10 3.57 -12.80
N GLN A 173 25.24 4.50 -13.26
CA GLN A 173 24.84 5.64 -12.45
C GLN A 173 24.04 5.21 -11.20
N TRP A 174 23.09 4.29 -11.35
CA TRP A 174 22.36 3.70 -10.23
C TRP A 174 23.32 3.06 -9.22
N PHE A 175 24.33 2.32 -9.69
CA PHE A 175 25.29 1.67 -8.80
C PHE A 175 26.12 2.67 -7.99
N LYS A 176 26.51 3.81 -8.59
CA LYS A 176 27.21 4.88 -7.87
C LYS A 176 26.37 5.43 -6.71
N GLU A 177 25.08 5.69 -6.97
CA GLU A 177 24.13 6.14 -5.96
C GLU A 177 23.88 5.07 -4.88
N PHE A 178 23.74 3.81 -5.29
CA PHE A 178 23.58 2.66 -4.40
C PHE A 178 24.77 2.49 -3.45
N LYS A 179 26.00 2.63 -3.98
CA LYS A 179 27.24 2.49 -3.21
C LYS A 179 27.39 3.58 -2.15
N GLU A 180 27.01 4.81 -2.47
CA GLU A 180 27.08 5.96 -1.56
C GLU A 180 26.07 5.88 -0.40
N GLU A 181 24.96 5.15 -0.57
CA GLU A 181 23.94 4.98 0.47
C GLU A 181 24.49 4.24 1.72
N GLN A 182 24.31 4.87 2.89
CA GLN A 182 24.83 4.38 4.17
C GLN A 182 23.77 3.69 5.02
N SER A 183 22.49 3.96 4.78
CA SER A 183 21.38 3.34 5.50
C SER A 183 21.12 1.95 4.95
N PHE A 184 21.27 0.91 5.78
CA PHE A 184 20.91 -0.46 5.42
C PHE A 184 19.48 -0.56 4.86
N ALA A 185 18.52 0.15 5.46
CA ALA A 185 17.14 0.10 4.99
C ALA A 185 17.00 0.68 3.58
N LYS A 186 17.59 1.86 3.32
CA LYS A 186 17.53 2.47 2.00
C LYS A 186 18.32 1.70 0.95
N LYS A 187 19.47 1.14 1.35
CA LYS A 187 20.32 0.31 0.49
C LYS A 187 19.62 -1.01 0.13
N PHE A 188 19.00 -1.66 1.11
CA PHE A 188 18.15 -2.82 0.90
C PHE A 188 16.99 -2.50 -0.05
N THR A 189 16.29 -1.38 0.17
CA THR A 189 15.20 -0.93 -0.69
C THR A 189 15.67 -0.63 -2.12
N SER A 190 16.82 0.03 -2.29
CA SER A 190 17.40 0.30 -3.62
C SER A 190 17.81 -0.99 -4.34
N PHE A 191 18.43 -1.94 -3.63
CA PHE A 191 18.72 -3.28 -4.17
C PHE A 191 17.44 -4.05 -4.53
N ARG A 192 16.38 -3.94 -3.69
CA ARG A 192 15.07 -4.51 -3.98
C ARG A 192 14.53 -3.96 -5.29
N TYR A 193 14.60 -2.64 -5.50
CA TYR A 193 14.14 -2.05 -6.75
C TYR A 193 14.96 -2.49 -7.97
N LEU A 194 16.25 -2.77 -7.82
CA LEU A 194 17.04 -3.39 -8.90
C LEU A 194 16.58 -4.83 -9.20
N ALA A 195 16.33 -5.62 -8.16
CA ALA A 195 15.85 -6.99 -8.30
C ALA A 195 14.41 -7.04 -8.84
N ALA A 196 13.58 -6.07 -8.46
CA ALA A 196 12.19 -5.91 -8.88
C ALA A 196 12.04 -5.14 -10.20
N SER A 197 13.05 -4.39 -10.67
CA SER A 197 13.04 -3.81 -12.02
C SER A 197 13.22 -4.85 -13.12
N VAL A 198 13.48 -6.11 -12.76
CA VAL A 198 13.40 -7.28 -13.64
C VAL A 198 12.05 -8.02 -13.46
N GLU A 199 11.21 -7.52 -12.56
CA GLU A 199 9.81 -7.90 -12.38
C GLU A 199 8.89 -7.11 -13.32
N ASP A 200 9.43 -6.40 -14.32
CA ASP A 200 8.63 -5.88 -15.45
C ASP A 200 8.24 -6.98 -16.47
N PHE A 201 8.15 -8.22 -15.99
CA PHE A 201 6.93 -8.98 -16.26
C PHE A 201 5.80 -8.49 -15.35
N THR A 202 5.52 -7.18 -15.40
CA THR A 202 4.18 -6.71 -15.10
C THR A 202 3.32 -7.37 -16.16
N SER A 203 2.70 -8.46 -15.74
CA SER A 203 1.35 -8.73 -16.18
C SER A 203 0.67 -7.36 -16.22
N GLN A 204 0.21 -6.95 -17.39
CA GLN A 204 -0.68 -5.79 -17.55
C GLN A 204 -1.91 -5.87 -16.63
N HIS A 205 -2.05 -6.98 -15.90
CA HIS A 205 -3.06 -7.31 -14.93
C HIS A 205 -2.64 -7.20 -13.45
N GLU A 206 -1.40 -6.83 -13.12
CA GLU A 206 -1.04 -6.49 -11.74
C GLU A 206 -1.76 -5.21 -11.32
N PHE A 207 -2.47 -5.21 -10.19
CA PHE A 207 -3.38 -4.13 -9.80
C PHE A 207 -2.65 -3.08 -8.96
N ASP A 208 -1.83 -2.27 -9.62
CA ASP A 208 -0.92 -1.31 -8.99
C ASP A 208 -0.94 0.08 -9.67
N GLY A 209 -0.01 0.95 -9.27
CA GLY A 209 0.14 2.29 -9.85
C GLY A 209 0.50 2.32 -11.34
N ASN A 210 0.88 1.20 -11.96
CA ASN A 210 1.24 1.08 -13.38
C ASN A 210 0.07 0.61 -14.25
N ASN A 211 -0.88 -0.10 -13.65
CA ASN A 211 -2.08 -0.63 -14.29
C ASN A 211 -3.03 0.44 -14.84
N GLU A 212 -3.45 0.31 -16.10
CA GLU A 212 -4.37 1.28 -16.73
C GLU A 212 -5.75 1.30 -16.06
N PHE A 213 -6.27 0.13 -15.70
CA PHE A 213 -7.56 0.02 -15.04
C PHE A 213 -7.53 0.61 -13.62
N TYR A 214 -6.45 0.40 -12.86
CA TYR A 214 -6.20 1.07 -11.58
C TYR A 214 -6.12 2.59 -11.74
N LYS A 215 -5.27 3.09 -12.64
CA LYS A 215 -5.11 4.53 -12.91
C LYS A 215 -6.44 5.18 -13.26
N LYS A 216 -7.23 4.54 -14.13
CA LYS A 216 -8.57 5.01 -14.50
C LYS A 216 -9.50 5.02 -13.28
N SER A 217 -9.57 3.93 -12.52
CA SER A 217 -10.43 3.79 -11.35
C SER A 217 -10.13 4.83 -10.28
N VAL A 218 -8.84 5.05 -9.98
CA VAL A 218 -8.36 6.07 -9.04
C VAL A 218 -8.70 7.47 -9.51
N ASN A 219 -8.44 7.79 -10.78
CA ASN A 219 -8.75 9.10 -11.35
C ASN A 219 -10.26 9.41 -11.28
N GLU A 220 -11.10 8.43 -11.60
CA GLU A 220 -12.55 8.55 -11.48
C GLU A 220 -12.99 8.72 -10.02
N PHE A 221 -12.40 7.98 -9.08
CA PHE A 221 -12.67 8.12 -7.65
C PHE A 221 -12.27 9.50 -7.09
N VAL A 222 -11.11 10.01 -7.49
CA VAL A 222 -10.65 11.36 -7.11
C VAL A 222 -11.63 12.42 -7.63
N LYS A 223 -12.05 12.31 -8.90
CA LYS A 223 -13.02 13.22 -9.51
C LYS A 223 -14.40 13.14 -8.86
N LEU A 224 -14.84 11.94 -8.48
CA LEU A 224 -16.10 11.72 -7.78
C LEU A 224 -16.17 12.52 -6.47
N ASN A 225 -15.05 12.56 -5.73
CA ASN A 225 -14.94 13.20 -4.42
C ASN A 225 -14.92 14.74 -4.48
N GLN A 226 -14.53 15.36 -5.60
CA GLN A 226 -14.44 16.82 -5.72
C GLN A 226 -15.75 17.56 -5.42
N PRO A 227 -16.88 17.26 -6.10
CA PRO A 227 -18.15 17.92 -5.82
C PRO A 227 -18.74 17.59 -4.45
N ILE A 228 -18.40 16.43 -3.88
CA ILE A 228 -18.79 16.04 -2.52
C ILE A 228 -18.05 16.91 -1.51
N ALA A 229 -16.72 17.04 -1.66
CA ALA A 229 -15.88 17.86 -0.80
C ALA A 229 -16.33 19.32 -0.80
N GLU A 230 -16.60 19.88 -1.99
CA GLU A 230 -17.10 21.25 -2.13
C GLU A 230 -18.45 21.45 -1.42
N SER A 231 -19.39 20.54 -1.66
CA SER A 231 -20.71 20.62 -1.02
C SER A 231 -20.60 20.51 0.50
N PHE A 232 -19.73 19.64 1.00
CA PHE A 232 -19.55 19.47 2.44
C PHE A 232 -18.85 20.67 3.08
N ALA A 233 -17.84 21.25 2.41
CA ALA A 233 -17.19 22.48 2.85
C ALA A 233 -18.20 23.62 3.01
N ASN A 234 -19.09 23.79 2.02
CA ASN A 234 -20.13 24.81 2.05
C ASN A 234 -21.14 24.60 3.19
N ILE A 235 -21.42 23.34 3.59
CA ILE A 235 -22.25 23.04 4.76
C ILE A 235 -21.51 23.43 6.04
N LEU A 236 -20.24 23.05 6.16
CA LEU A 236 -19.42 23.38 7.33
C LEU A 236 -19.27 24.89 7.52
N ASP A 237 -19.07 25.65 6.44
CA ASP A 237 -19.01 27.11 6.48
C ASP A 237 -20.29 27.70 7.09
N LYS A 238 -21.46 27.24 6.63
CA LYS A 238 -22.75 27.70 7.19
C LYS A 238 -22.99 27.25 8.63
N VAL A 239 -22.54 26.05 9.00
CA VAL A 239 -22.61 25.57 10.39
C VAL A 239 -21.73 26.44 11.29
N VAL A 240 -20.54 26.83 10.83
CA VAL A 240 -19.65 27.76 11.56
C VAL A 240 -20.31 29.13 11.73
N ASP A 241 -20.95 29.66 10.69
CA ASP A 241 -21.69 30.92 10.75
C ASP A 241 -22.85 30.83 11.75
N ASP A 242 -23.69 29.79 11.64
CA ASP A 242 -24.82 29.57 12.55
C ASP A 242 -24.39 29.37 14.01
N LEU A 243 -23.21 28.78 14.26
CA LEU A 243 -22.67 28.59 15.61
C LEU A 243 -22.30 29.91 16.30
N GLN A 244 -21.96 30.95 15.55
CA GLN A 244 -21.64 32.27 16.10
C GLN A 244 -22.88 32.98 16.66
N ASP A 245 -24.05 32.65 16.12
CA ASP A 245 -25.34 33.27 16.48
C ASP A 245 -26.09 32.51 17.60
N LEU A 246 -25.60 31.34 18.02
CA LEU A 246 -26.24 30.52 19.04
C LEU A 246 -25.91 30.99 20.46
N THR A 247 -26.94 31.49 21.15
CA THR A 247 -26.85 31.90 22.57
C THR A 247 -27.06 30.74 23.57
N GLN A 248 -27.40 29.56 23.07
CA GLN A 248 -27.84 28.40 23.87
C GLN A 248 -26.71 27.42 24.21
N LEU A 249 -25.55 27.57 23.56
CA LEU A 249 -24.37 26.74 23.76
C LEU A 249 -23.43 27.37 24.78
N ASP A 250 -22.67 26.56 25.51
CA ASP A 250 -21.55 27.11 26.27
C ASP A 250 -20.51 27.70 25.30
N PRO A 251 -19.94 28.90 25.59
CA PRO A 251 -19.05 29.59 24.66
C PRO A 251 -17.80 28.79 24.27
N TYR A 252 -17.35 27.88 25.14
CA TYR A 252 -16.17 27.07 24.90
C TYR A 252 -16.44 25.99 23.85
N SER A 253 -17.53 25.22 24.00
CA SER A 253 -17.93 24.20 23.03
C SER A 253 -18.29 24.79 21.68
N ALA A 254 -18.95 25.96 21.64
CA ALA A 254 -19.21 26.68 20.40
C ALA A 254 -17.90 27.05 19.68
N THR A 255 -16.94 27.64 20.41
CA THR A 255 -15.63 28.04 19.86
C THR A 255 -14.83 26.84 19.34
N MET A 256 -14.76 25.76 20.12
CA MET A 256 -13.99 24.56 19.74
C MET A 256 -14.56 23.87 18.50
N ASN A 257 -15.88 23.72 18.41
CA ASN A 257 -16.51 23.12 17.24
C ASN A 257 -16.41 24.03 16.01
N SER A 258 -16.58 25.34 16.15
CA SER A 258 -16.37 26.29 15.05
C SER A 258 -14.95 26.22 14.49
N LEU A 259 -13.93 26.10 15.36
CA LEU A 259 -12.54 25.93 14.91
C LEU A 259 -12.36 24.62 14.15
N ALA A 260 -12.85 23.50 14.69
CA ALA A 260 -12.74 22.19 14.07
C ALA A 260 -13.43 22.14 12.69
N TYR A 261 -14.64 22.69 12.58
CA TYR A 261 -15.38 22.74 11.32
C TYR A 261 -14.75 23.71 10.31
N SER A 262 -14.20 24.83 10.76
CA SER A 262 -13.47 25.76 9.89
C SER A 262 -12.19 25.13 9.33
N GLU A 263 -11.42 24.42 10.15
CA GLU A 263 -10.25 23.66 9.68
C GLU A 263 -10.62 22.57 8.67
N MET A 264 -11.72 21.87 8.93
CA MET A 264 -12.25 20.83 8.04
C MET A 264 -12.72 21.42 6.71
N SER A 265 -13.49 22.50 6.74
CA SER A 265 -13.94 23.22 5.55
C SER A 265 -12.75 23.69 4.71
N LYS A 266 -11.73 24.28 5.35
CA LYS A 266 -10.50 24.70 4.67
C LYS A 266 -9.80 23.56 3.94
N LYS A 267 -9.66 22.39 4.57
CA LYS A 267 -9.07 21.19 3.94
C LYS A 267 -9.86 20.75 2.71
N LEU A 268 -11.19 20.77 2.79
CA LEU A 268 -12.08 20.37 1.69
C LEU A 268 -12.03 21.39 0.52
N HIS A 269 -12.01 22.69 0.82
CA HIS A 269 -11.79 23.74 -0.17
C HIS A 269 -10.42 23.63 -0.84
N ASP A 270 -9.37 23.32 -0.08
CA ASP A 270 -8.01 23.14 -0.61
C ASP A 270 -7.92 21.92 -1.55
N TYR A 271 -8.64 20.84 -1.24
CA TYR A 271 -8.79 19.67 -2.12
C TYR A 271 -9.46 20.04 -3.45
N GLN A 272 -10.55 20.82 -3.39
CA GLN A 272 -11.26 21.31 -4.58
C GLN A 272 -10.39 22.22 -5.45
N LYS A 273 -9.72 23.21 -4.84
CA LYS A 273 -8.91 24.22 -5.56
C LYS A 273 -7.65 23.63 -6.18
N ASN A 274 -7.11 22.57 -5.58
CA ASN A 274 -5.90 21.90 -6.07
C ASN A 274 -6.23 20.57 -6.74
N ALA A 275 -7.23 20.53 -7.63
CA ALA A 275 -7.60 19.32 -8.39
C ALA A 275 -6.41 18.62 -9.09
N VAL A 276 -5.35 19.36 -9.44
CA VAL A 276 -4.11 18.84 -10.05
C VAL A 276 -3.18 18.14 -9.04
N LYS A 277 -3.34 18.41 -7.73
CA LYS A 277 -2.60 17.77 -6.63
C LYS A 277 -3.46 16.80 -5.81
N ALA A 278 -4.76 16.68 -6.13
CA ALA A 278 -5.64 15.71 -5.51
C ALA A 278 -5.13 14.31 -5.85
N ASN A 279 -4.72 13.56 -4.83
CA ASN A 279 -4.24 12.19 -4.95
C ASN A 279 -5.22 11.23 -4.26
N LEU A 280 -4.98 9.93 -4.45
CA LEU A 280 -5.83 8.88 -3.88
C LEU A 280 -5.95 9.01 -2.35
N SER A 281 -4.83 9.25 -1.66
CA SER A 281 -4.78 9.46 -0.21
C SER A 281 -5.81 10.46 0.28
N THR A 282 -5.78 11.68 -0.27
CA THR A 282 -6.67 12.76 0.15
C THR A 282 -8.13 12.44 -0.20
N ALA A 283 -8.38 11.77 -1.33
CA ALA A 283 -9.74 11.36 -1.70
C ALA A 283 -10.30 10.30 -0.73
N LEU A 284 -9.46 9.36 -0.27
CA LEU A 284 -9.83 8.34 0.71
C LEU A 284 -10.09 8.96 2.08
N ASP A 285 -9.25 9.91 2.52
CA ASP A 285 -9.46 10.67 3.77
C ASP A 285 -10.78 11.45 3.76
N ILE A 286 -11.10 12.11 2.64
CA ILE A 286 -12.35 12.86 2.48
C ILE A 286 -13.56 11.93 2.53
N CYS A 287 -13.49 10.78 1.85
CA CYS A 287 -14.53 9.76 1.95
C CYS A 287 -14.71 9.27 3.38
N GLY A 288 -13.62 8.90 4.05
CA GLY A 288 -13.63 8.42 5.43
C GLY A 288 -14.24 9.46 6.38
N LEU A 289 -13.86 10.72 6.21
CA LEU A 289 -14.45 11.84 6.93
C LEU A 289 -15.95 11.96 6.65
N PHE A 290 -16.38 11.89 5.39
CA PHE A 290 -17.80 12.02 5.07
C PHE A 290 -18.64 10.88 5.67
N ILE A 291 -18.09 9.66 5.70
CA ILE A 291 -18.75 8.49 6.29
C ILE A 291 -19.12 8.73 7.76
N THR A 292 -18.33 9.48 8.52
CA THR A 292 -18.64 9.77 9.93
C THR A 292 -19.86 10.69 10.10
N TYR A 293 -20.22 11.45 9.06
CA TYR A 293 -21.38 12.37 9.06
C TYR A 293 -22.61 11.80 8.36
N LEU A 294 -22.53 10.59 7.82
CA LEU A 294 -23.66 9.95 7.14
C LEU A 294 -24.85 9.67 8.07
N ASP A 295 -24.57 9.37 9.35
CA ASP A 295 -25.63 9.07 10.31
C ASP A 295 -26.29 10.32 10.90
N VAL A 296 -25.78 11.52 10.60
CA VAL A 296 -26.38 12.80 11.03
C VAL A 296 -27.81 12.94 10.48
N ASP A 297 -28.08 12.40 9.29
CA ASP A 297 -29.41 12.45 8.69
C ASP A 297 -30.48 11.68 9.48
N LYS A 298 -30.07 10.68 10.28
CA LYS A 298 -30.94 9.85 11.13
C LYS A 298 -31.50 10.60 12.33
N PHE A 299 -30.83 11.66 12.78
CA PHE A 299 -31.21 12.40 13.99
C PHE A 299 -32.16 13.57 13.69
N GLY A 300 -32.25 14.03 12.45
CA GLY A 300 -33.22 15.04 11.98
C GLY A 300 -33.15 16.39 12.72
N GLU A 301 -34.09 17.29 12.41
CA GLU A 301 -34.17 18.63 13.07
C GLU A 301 -34.66 18.54 14.53
N ASN A 302 -35.18 17.37 14.92
CA ASN A 302 -35.68 17.07 16.26
C ASN A 302 -34.62 16.42 17.16
N ALA A 303 -33.36 16.31 16.71
CA ALA A 303 -32.26 15.81 17.54
C ALA A 303 -32.15 16.64 18.84
N ASP A 304 -31.86 16.02 19.97
CA ASP A 304 -31.57 16.81 21.20
C ASP A 304 -30.22 17.56 21.07
N ASP A 305 -29.37 17.12 20.15
CA ASP A 305 -28.07 17.71 19.85
C ASP A 305 -28.20 18.89 18.87
N VAL A 306 -27.80 20.08 19.33
CA VAL A 306 -27.85 21.32 18.54
C VAL A 306 -26.94 21.27 17.30
N TYR A 307 -25.83 20.55 17.33
CA TYR A 307 -24.94 20.43 16.18
C TYR A 307 -25.61 19.62 15.06
N PHE A 308 -26.28 18.51 15.38
CA PHE A 308 -27.05 17.75 14.39
C PHE A 308 -28.18 18.59 13.76
N LYS A 309 -28.84 19.46 14.53
CA LYS A 309 -29.83 20.40 13.96
C LYS A 309 -29.21 21.35 12.95
N LEU A 310 -28.02 21.88 13.24
CA LEU A 310 -27.33 22.78 12.31
C LEU A 310 -26.94 22.07 11.02
N PHE A 311 -26.41 20.86 11.08
CA PHE A 311 -26.10 20.08 9.87
C PHE A 311 -27.37 19.75 9.08
N ALA A 312 -28.46 19.34 9.76
CA ALA A 312 -29.75 19.08 9.13
C ALA A 312 -30.30 20.32 8.41
N LYS A 313 -30.33 21.47 9.11
CA LYS A 313 -30.74 22.78 8.56
C LYS A 313 -29.93 23.19 7.33
N ASN A 314 -28.63 22.88 7.32
CA ASN A 314 -27.72 23.31 6.27
C ASN A 314 -27.59 22.34 5.09
N GLY A 315 -28.40 21.28 5.04
CA GLY A 315 -28.55 20.43 3.86
C GLY A 315 -27.69 19.16 3.85
N ILE A 316 -27.28 18.66 5.02
CA ILE A 316 -26.51 17.40 5.11
C ILE A 316 -27.31 16.20 4.57
N LYS A 317 -28.64 16.24 4.63
CA LYS A 317 -29.51 15.15 4.14
C LYS A 317 -29.45 15.02 2.63
N GLU A 318 -29.55 16.13 1.92
CA GLU A 318 -29.43 16.21 0.47
C GLU A 318 -28.04 15.78 0.02
N LEU A 319 -27.01 16.20 0.76
CA LEU A 319 -25.64 15.78 0.49
C LEU A 319 -25.45 14.27 0.71
N ASN A 320 -25.97 13.70 1.80
CA ASN A 320 -25.92 12.26 2.06
C ASN A 320 -26.62 11.44 0.97
N ALA A 321 -27.79 11.89 0.51
CA ALA A 321 -28.50 11.25 -0.59
C ALA A 321 -27.70 11.32 -1.91
N SER A 322 -27.16 12.50 -2.23
CA SER A 322 -26.30 12.73 -3.39
C SER A 322 -25.03 11.87 -3.33
N PHE A 323 -24.39 11.77 -2.17
CA PHE A 323 -23.23 10.93 -1.91
C PHE A 323 -23.52 9.46 -2.22
N LYS A 324 -24.58 8.89 -1.61
CA LYS A 324 -24.98 7.49 -1.82
C LYS A 324 -25.30 7.21 -3.29
N ALA A 325 -26.02 8.11 -3.96
CA ALA A 325 -26.37 7.97 -5.37
C ALA A 325 -25.12 7.97 -6.28
N ARG A 326 -24.22 8.93 -6.09
CA ARG A 326 -22.98 9.06 -6.86
C ARG A 326 -22.05 7.86 -6.68
N PHE A 327 -21.90 7.36 -5.46
CA PHE A 327 -21.10 6.17 -5.18
C PHE A 327 -21.72 4.91 -5.77
N LYS A 328 -23.05 4.80 -5.75
CA LYS A 328 -23.74 3.70 -6.41
C LYS A 328 -23.46 3.70 -7.92
N GLU A 329 -23.63 4.83 -8.59
CA GLU A 329 -23.32 4.97 -10.03
C GLU A 329 -21.85 4.65 -10.34
N TYR A 330 -20.93 5.14 -9.51
CA TYR A 330 -19.51 4.84 -9.62
C TYR A 330 -19.22 3.34 -9.48
N PHE A 331 -19.79 2.67 -8.47
CA PHE A 331 -19.56 1.24 -8.24
C PHE A 331 -20.24 0.35 -9.26
N ASP A 332 -21.41 0.71 -9.77
CA ASP A 332 -22.06 0.00 -10.87
C ASP A 332 -21.15 0.03 -12.11
N LYS A 333 -20.58 1.19 -12.42
CA LYS A 333 -19.60 1.34 -13.50
C LYS A 333 -18.29 0.60 -13.22
N PHE A 334 -17.71 0.77 -12.04
CA PHE A 334 -16.47 0.11 -11.63
C PHE A 334 -16.62 -1.42 -11.71
N THR A 335 -17.72 -1.98 -11.21
CA THR A 335 -17.99 -3.43 -11.27
C THR A 335 -18.02 -3.92 -12.71
N LYS A 336 -18.69 -3.18 -13.61
CA LYS A 336 -18.73 -3.51 -15.03
C LYS A 336 -17.35 -3.44 -15.69
N ASP A 337 -16.61 -2.36 -15.45
CA ASP A 337 -15.27 -2.17 -16.01
C ASP A 337 -14.30 -3.23 -15.44
N PHE A 338 -14.47 -3.62 -14.17
CA PHE A 338 -13.68 -4.67 -13.52
C PHE A 338 -13.97 -6.03 -14.14
N HIS A 339 -15.24 -6.37 -14.44
CA HIS A 339 -15.55 -7.62 -15.17
C HIS A 339 -14.83 -7.69 -16.52
N GLN A 340 -14.85 -6.60 -17.28
CA GLN A 340 -14.13 -6.51 -18.56
C GLN A 340 -12.63 -6.66 -18.36
N TYR A 341 -12.08 -6.06 -17.31
CA TYR A 341 -10.69 -6.22 -16.93
C TYR A 341 -10.38 -7.69 -16.57
N LEU A 342 -11.24 -8.40 -15.84
CA LEU A 342 -11.03 -9.81 -15.50
C LEU A 342 -11.04 -10.73 -16.73
N GLU A 343 -11.79 -10.40 -17.78
CA GLU A 343 -11.80 -11.14 -19.04
C GLU A 343 -10.45 -11.11 -19.75
N THR A 344 -9.57 -10.17 -19.40
CA THR A 344 -8.23 -10.08 -19.98
C THR A 344 -7.23 -11.07 -19.38
N PHE A 345 -7.54 -11.69 -18.24
CA PHE A 345 -6.66 -12.65 -17.55
C PHE A 345 -6.83 -14.08 -18.11
N ASN A 346 -5.72 -14.77 -18.32
CA ASN A 346 -5.69 -16.21 -18.52
C ASN A 346 -5.78 -16.99 -17.19
N GLU A 347 -6.01 -18.31 -17.26
CA GLU A 347 -6.25 -19.14 -16.06
C GLU A 347 -5.06 -19.21 -15.08
N ASN A 348 -3.82 -19.01 -15.56
CA ASN A 348 -2.65 -18.95 -14.68
C ASN A 348 -2.57 -17.57 -13.99
N GLU A 349 -2.86 -16.49 -14.71
CA GLU A 349 -2.90 -15.13 -14.16
C GLU A 349 -4.01 -14.99 -13.12
N LYS A 350 -5.20 -15.54 -13.37
CA LYS A 350 -6.29 -15.56 -12.37
C LYS A 350 -5.85 -16.22 -11.06
N ARG A 351 -5.05 -17.28 -11.16
CA ARG A 351 -4.51 -17.99 -9.99
C ARG A 351 -3.45 -17.16 -9.26
N ASP A 352 -2.56 -16.52 -10.01
CA ASP A 352 -1.47 -15.70 -9.45
C ASP A 352 -1.99 -14.37 -8.84
N HIS A 353 -3.16 -13.88 -9.28
CA HIS A 353 -3.82 -12.68 -8.76
C HIS A 353 -5.04 -12.96 -7.85
N LYS A 354 -5.17 -14.18 -7.32
CA LYS A 354 -6.36 -14.64 -6.57
C LYS A 354 -6.90 -13.67 -5.52
N LYS A 355 -6.05 -12.96 -4.78
CA LYS A 355 -6.47 -11.98 -3.75
C LYS A 355 -7.35 -10.86 -4.32
N VAL A 356 -7.04 -10.39 -5.53
CA VAL A 356 -7.80 -9.35 -6.24
C VAL A 356 -9.19 -9.87 -6.63
N PHE A 357 -9.27 -11.13 -7.08
CA PHE A 357 -10.53 -11.79 -7.45
C PHE A 357 -11.41 -12.07 -6.23
N ASP A 358 -10.82 -12.64 -5.17
CA ASP A 358 -11.53 -12.95 -3.93
C ASP A 358 -12.10 -11.65 -3.31
N TRP A 359 -11.30 -10.58 -3.25
CA TRP A 359 -11.78 -9.26 -2.82
C TRP A 359 -12.93 -8.76 -3.70
N PHE A 360 -12.78 -8.82 -5.02
CA PHE A 360 -13.80 -8.32 -5.93
C PHE A 360 -15.11 -9.11 -5.81
N GLU A 361 -15.03 -10.42 -5.58
CA GLU A 361 -16.19 -11.25 -5.28
C GLU A 361 -16.92 -10.83 -4.00
N GLU A 362 -16.18 -10.51 -2.94
CA GLU A 362 -16.76 -10.02 -1.68
C GLU A 362 -17.30 -8.59 -1.81
N PHE A 363 -16.67 -7.76 -2.64
CA PHE A 363 -17.07 -6.40 -2.93
C PHE A 363 -18.39 -6.36 -3.73
N GLN A 364 -18.53 -7.19 -4.77
CA GLN A 364 -19.73 -7.20 -5.60
C GLN A 364 -20.98 -7.69 -4.84
N LYS A 365 -20.80 -8.66 -3.93
CA LYS A 365 -21.88 -9.23 -3.09
C LYS A 365 -22.36 -8.28 -2.00
N GLU A 366 -21.65 -7.18 -1.75
CA GLU A 366 -22.06 -6.18 -0.78
C GLU A 366 -23.17 -5.29 -1.36
N ASP A 367 -24.31 -5.30 -0.68
CA ASP A 367 -25.53 -4.56 -1.04
C ASP A 367 -25.63 -3.23 -0.29
N ASP A 368 -25.06 -3.14 0.92
CA ASP A 368 -25.02 -1.88 1.65
C ASP A 368 -23.98 -0.95 1.05
N ILE A 369 -24.43 0.20 0.54
CA ILE A 369 -23.56 1.14 -0.15
C ILE A 369 -22.45 1.68 0.76
N ILE A 370 -22.67 1.79 2.07
CA ILE A 370 -21.66 2.32 3.00
C ILE A 370 -20.60 1.27 3.29
N GLU A 371 -21.00 0.02 3.53
CA GLU A 371 -20.05 -1.09 3.64
C GLU A 371 -19.27 -1.30 2.35
N LYS A 372 -19.92 -1.12 1.19
CA LYS A 372 -19.25 -1.19 -0.12
C LYS A 372 -18.18 -0.10 -0.28
N ILE A 373 -18.47 1.13 0.18
CA ILE A 373 -17.47 2.21 0.22
C ILE A 373 -16.32 1.84 1.17
N ARG A 374 -16.60 1.31 2.37
CA ARG A 374 -15.54 0.90 3.32
C ARG A 374 -14.64 -0.18 2.72
N LYS A 375 -15.21 -1.24 2.14
CA LYS A 375 -14.44 -2.30 1.47
C LYS A 375 -13.57 -1.77 0.33
N PHE A 376 -14.06 -0.78 -0.41
CA PHE A 376 -13.28 -0.11 -1.45
C PHE A 376 -12.12 0.68 -0.85
N ILE A 377 -12.38 1.50 0.18
CA ILE A 377 -11.35 2.29 0.87
C ILE A 377 -10.27 1.38 1.45
N ASP A 378 -10.65 0.37 2.21
CA ASP A 378 -9.73 -0.54 2.89
C ASP A 378 -8.79 -1.21 1.89
N TYR A 379 -9.33 -1.65 0.75
CA TYR A 379 -8.56 -2.29 -0.30
C TYR A 379 -7.60 -1.32 -1.00
N PHE A 380 -8.05 -0.11 -1.38
CA PHE A 380 -7.17 0.85 -2.06
C PHE A 380 -6.15 1.52 -1.12
N GLN A 381 -6.46 1.67 0.18
CA GLN A 381 -5.51 2.12 1.20
C GLN A 381 -4.38 1.12 1.42
N PHE A 382 -4.64 -0.18 1.27
CA PHE A 382 -3.61 -1.21 1.35
C PHE A 382 -2.52 -0.99 0.29
N PHE A 383 -2.88 -0.68 -0.96
CA PHE A 383 -1.91 -0.41 -2.03
C PHE A 383 -1.16 0.91 -1.85
N GLU A 384 -1.78 1.92 -1.25
CA GLU A 384 -1.11 3.20 -0.97
C GLU A 384 0.06 3.03 0.03
N LYS A 385 -0.10 2.16 1.03
CA LYS A 385 0.93 1.85 2.03
C LYS A 385 2.12 1.08 1.46
N LEU A 386 2.01 0.52 0.25
CA LEU A 386 3.09 -0.17 -0.45
C LEU A 386 3.92 0.77 -1.35
N ILE A 387 3.44 1.98 -1.60
CA ILE A 387 4.07 2.99 -2.48
C ILE A 387 4.99 3.96 -1.71
N TYR A 388 4.96 3.93 -0.36
CA TYR A 388 5.79 4.73 0.54
C TYR A 388 6.69 3.86 1.42
#